data_AF-V5KVY0-F1
#
_entry.id   AF-V5KVY0-F1
#
_cell.length_a   1.000
_cell.length_b   1.000
_cell.length_c   1.000
_cell.angle_alpha   90.00
_cell.angle_beta   90.00
_cell.angle_gamma   90.00
#
_symmetry.space_group_name_H-M   'P 1'
#
loop_
_entity.id
_entity.type
_entity.pdbx_description
1 polymer ?
#
loop_
_entity_poly.entity_id
_entity_poly.type
_entity_poly.pdbx_seq_one_letter_code
_entity_poly.pdbx_strand_id
1 'polypeptide(L)'
;VSRPARQEVYQTSQRTAMTALPAPAYELVDMRRYFLGSVQFSSGCPFTCEFCDIPALYGRRLRLKSPEQVCLELDAMLGRGLRGAVYFVDDNFIANPAATRCLLRALIDWQQRRGYPIRFTCEATLNLSKMPDVLGMMREACFTAVFCGIETPE
;
A
#
# COMPACT_ATOMS: atom_id res chain seq x y z
N VAL A 1 25.28 -22.94 8.95
CA VAL A 1 24.64 -22.27 10.11
C VAL A 1 23.99 -23.36 10.95
N SER A 2 24.43 -23.58 12.19
CA SER A 2 23.82 -24.59 13.09
C SER A 2 22.50 -24.07 13.65
N ARG A 3 21.48 -24.92 13.75
CA ARG A 3 20.17 -24.54 14.30
C ARG A 3 20.31 -24.18 15.79
N PRO A 4 19.72 -23.08 16.27
CA PRO A 4 19.80 -22.72 17.69
C PRO A 4 19.14 -23.78 18.59
N ALA A 5 19.66 -23.91 19.82
CA ALA A 5 19.22 -24.91 20.79
C ALA A 5 17.82 -24.65 21.37
N ARG A 6 17.27 -23.45 21.16
CA ARG A 6 15.92 -23.04 21.54
C ARG A 6 15.33 -22.13 20.46
N GLN A 7 14.01 -22.01 20.43
CA GLN A 7 13.33 -21.06 19.56
C GLN A 7 13.72 -19.63 19.96
N GLU A 8 14.26 -18.87 19.00
CA GLU A 8 14.44 -17.44 19.15
C GLU A 8 13.09 -16.75 18.90
N VAL A 9 12.65 -15.94 19.85
CA VAL A 9 11.39 -15.20 19.76
C VAL A 9 11.72 -13.73 19.57
N TYR A 10 11.30 -13.18 18.44
CA TYR A 10 11.44 -11.77 18.11
C TYR A 10 10.10 -11.07 18.39
N GLN A 11 10.13 -10.08 19.27
CA GLN A 11 8.92 -9.32 19.64
C GLN A 11 9.11 -7.84 19.35
N THR A 12 8.16 -7.25 18.63
CA THR A 12 8.13 -5.81 18.36
C THR A 12 7.46 -5.08 19.51
N SER A 13 8.25 -4.41 20.36
CA SER A 13 7.75 -3.58 21.46
C SER A 13 7.25 -2.21 20.98
N GLN A 14 7.98 -1.60 20.05
CA GLN A 14 7.64 -0.33 19.43
C GLN A 14 7.63 -0.48 17.91
N ARG A 15 6.56 0.01 17.28
CA ARG A 15 6.43 -0.01 15.82
C ARG A 15 7.01 1.28 15.24
N THR A 16 8.03 1.16 14.40
CA THR A 16 8.71 2.28 13.72
C THR A 16 7.74 3.12 12.90
N ALA A 17 7.88 4.44 12.88
CA ALA A 17 7.09 5.27 11.97
C ALA A 17 7.38 4.87 10.51
N MET A 18 6.36 4.76 9.66
CA MET A 18 6.59 4.39 8.25
C MET A 18 7.39 5.45 7.49
N THR A 19 7.34 6.71 7.92
CA THR A 19 8.19 7.79 7.40
C THR A 19 9.67 7.63 7.70
N ALA A 20 10.03 6.81 8.70
CA ALA A 20 11.43 6.51 9.04
C ALA A 20 11.94 5.22 8.36
N LEU A 21 11.08 4.49 7.64
CA LEU A 21 11.51 3.32 6.89
C LEU A 21 12.24 3.77 5.62
N PRO A 22 13.40 3.17 5.30
CA PRO A 22 14.05 3.42 4.02
C PRO A 22 13.17 2.88 2.88
N ALA A 23 13.36 3.42 1.68
CA ALA A 23 12.80 2.80 0.48
C ALA A 23 13.30 1.33 0.40
N PRO A 24 12.45 0.39 -0.04
CA PRO A 24 12.92 -0.95 -0.38
C PRO A 24 14.08 -0.89 -1.37
N ALA A 25 15.00 -1.86 -1.27
CA ALA A 25 16.21 -1.93 -2.09
C ALA A 25 15.89 -2.36 -3.55
N TYR A 26 15.09 -1.57 -4.26
CA TYR A 26 14.66 -1.82 -5.64
C TYR A 26 15.85 -1.93 -6.61
N GLU A 27 16.99 -1.32 -6.29
CA GLU A 27 18.24 -1.48 -7.04
C GLU A 27 18.71 -2.93 -7.13
N LEU A 28 18.42 -3.75 -6.11
CA LEU A 28 18.78 -5.17 -6.07
C LEU A 28 17.81 -6.06 -6.88
N VAL A 29 16.71 -5.50 -7.39
CA VAL A 29 15.65 -6.26 -8.06
C VAL A 29 15.53 -5.84 -9.52
N ASP A 30 15.45 -6.82 -10.42
CA ASP A 30 15.12 -6.60 -11.85
C ASP A 30 13.60 -6.64 -12.03
N MET A 31 12.96 -5.47 -12.02
CA MET A 31 11.50 -5.36 -12.06
C MET A 31 10.87 -5.89 -13.35
N ARG A 32 11.65 -6.08 -14.42
CA ARG A 32 11.17 -6.68 -15.68
C ARG A 32 10.77 -8.15 -15.53
N ARG A 33 11.24 -8.82 -14.46
CA ARG A 33 10.93 -10.23 -14.16
C ARG A 33 9.63 -10.40 -13.36
N TYR A 34 9.00 -9.31 -12.95
CA TYR A 34 7.84 -9.32 -12.09
C TYR A 34 6.61 -8.84 -12.85
N PHE A 35 5.50 -9.55 -12.66
CA PHE A 35 4.21 -9.19 -13.26
C PHE A 35 3.61 -7.92 -12.66
N LEU A 36 3.86 -7.68 -11.36
CA LEU A 36 3.23 -6.62 -10.57
C LEU A 36 4.26 -6.00 -9.64
N GLY A 37 4.35 -4.67 -9.64
CA GLY A 37 5.06 -3.93 -8.60
C GLY A 37 4.24 -3.89 -7.32
N SER A 38 4.88 -3.77 -6.16
CA SER A 38 4.18 -3.58 -4.89
C SER A 38 4.71 -2.35 -4.17
N VAL A 39 3.77 -1.63 -3.54
CA VAL A 39 4.06 -0.48 -2.69
C VAL A 39 3.16 -0.56 -1.47
N GLN A 40 3.68 -0.16 -0.32
CA GLN A 40 2.89 -0.05 0.91
C GLN A 40 2.81 1.42 1.30
N PHE A 41 1.61 1.97 1.38
CA PHE A 41 1.38 3.33 1.83
C PHE A 41 1.11 3.38 3.34
N SER A 42 0.36 2.44 3.86
CA SER A 42 -0.07 2.36 5.25
C SER A 42 0.10 0.96 5.82
N SER A 43 0.20 0.89 7.15
CA SER A 43 0.36 -0.36 7.88
C SER A 43 -0.41 -0.33 9.19
N GLY A 44 -1.16 -1.40 9.44
CA GLY A 44 -2.11 -1.51 10.54
C GLY A 44 -3.52 -1.12 10.12
N CYS A 45 -4.52 -1.63 10.83
CA CYS A 45 -5.92 -1.37 10.51
C CYS A 45 -6.72 -1.16 11.81
N PRO A 46 -7.51 -0.08 11.94
CA PRO A 46 -8.29 0.18 13.16
C PRO A 46 -9.53 -0.72 13.28
N PHE A 47 -9.91 -1.42 12.21
CA PHE A 47 -11.05 -2.32 12.18
C PHE A 47 -10.85 -3.54 13.09
N THR A 48 -11.96 -4.13 13.50
CA THR A 48 -12.01 -5.16 14.55
C THR A 48 -12.56 -6.49 14.02
N CYS A 49 -12.39 -6.76 12.71
CA CYS A 49 -12.90 -7.98 12.09
C CYS A 49 -12.35 -9.21 12.82
N GLU A 50 -13.23 -10.10 13.27
CA GLU A 50 -12.88 -11.22 14.17
C GLU A 50 -11.97 -12.27 13.53
N PHE A 51 -12.05 -12.39 12.20
CA PHE A 51 -11.26 -13.32 11.39
C PHE A 51 -9.91 -12.74 10.95
N CYS A 52 -9.65 -11.45 11.24
CA CYS A 52 -8.52 -10.71 10.68
C CYS A 52 -7.32 -10.69 11.64
N ASP A 53 -6.14 -11.07 11.14
CA ASP A 53 -4.88 -11.11 11.87
C ASP A 53 -4.10 -9.77 11.87
N ILE A 54 -4.48 -8.84 11.00
CA ILE A 54 -3.85 -7.53 10.82
C ILE A 54 -3.70 -6.74 12.14
N PRO A 55 -4.72 -6.63 13.01
CA PRO A 55 -4.56 -5.97 14.31
C PRO A 55 -3.49 -6.61 15.19
N ALA A 56 -3.30 -7.93 15.13
CA ALA A 56 -2.30 -8.65 15.91
C ALA A 56 -0.89 -8.44 15.33
N LEU A 57 -0.75 -8.55 14.01
CA LEU A 57 0.52 -8.39 13.30
C LEU A 57 0.97 -6.92 13.28
N TYR A 58 0.20 -6.06 12.61
CA TYR A 58 0.60 -4.69 12.28
C TYR A 58 0.09 -3.64 13.26
N GLY A 59 -0.81 -4.03 14.16
CA GLY A 59 -1.38 -3.15 15.18
C GLY A 59 -2.61 -2.40 14.69
N ARG A 60 -3.32 -1.80 15.64
CA ARG A 60 -4.60 -1.10 15.41
C ARG A 60 -4.43 0.35 15.00
N ARG A 61 -3.26 0.92 15.28
CA ARG A 61 -2.94 2.31 14.94
C ARG A 61 -2.33 2.33 13.55
N LEU A 62 -3.05 2.95 12.62
CA LEU A 62 -2.56 3.19 11.27
C LEU A 62 -1.27 4.02 11.31
N ARG A 63 -0.23 3.53 10.68
CA ARG A 63 1.00 4.27 10.36
C ARG A 63 1.00 4.53 8.86
N LEU A 64 1.58 5.66 8.44
CA LEU A 64 1.51 6.15 7.06
C LEU A 64 2.90 6.54 6.57
N LYS A 65 3.22 6.17 5.33
CA LYS A 65 4.26 6.86 4.55
C LYS A 65 3.75 8.22 4.10
N SER A 66 4.68 9.11 3.76
CA SER A 66 4.32 10.34 3.06
C SER A 66 4.00 10.06 1.57
N PRO A 67 3.17 10.87 0.91
CA PRO A 67 2.94 10.75 -0.53
C PRO A 67 4.23 10.83 -1.36
N GLU A 68 5.22 11.60 -0.91
CA GLU A 68 6.52 11.76 -1.56
C GLU A 68 7.32 10.46 -1.51
N GLN A 69 7.32 9.74 -0.37
CA GLN A 69 7.96 8.42 -0.28
C GLN A 69 7.35 7.44 -1.28
N VAL A 70 6.02 7.41 -1.40
CA VAL A 70 5.33 6.54 -2.36
C VAL A 70 5.75 6.89 -3.79
N CYS A 71 5.78 8.18 -4.16
CA CYS A 71 6.20 8.60 -5.49
C CYS A 71 7.67 8.24 -5.79
N LEU A 72 8.57 8.36 -4.80
CA LEU A 72 9.97 7.96 -4.94
C LEU A 72 10.11 6.44 -5.16
N GLU A 73 9.31 5.62 -4.46
CA GLU A 73 9.28 4.17 -4.68
C GLU A 73 8.76 3.81 -6.08
N LEU A 74 7.74 4.53 -6.57
CA LEU A 74 7.25 4.37 -7.95
C LEU A 74 8.32 4.73 -9.00
N ASP A 75 9.04 5.83 -8.79
CA ASP A 75 10.13 6.24 -9.67
C ASP A 75 11.28 5.22 -9.66
N ALA A 76 11.65 4.71 -8.49
CA ALA A 76 12.65 3.64 -8.38
C ALA A 76 12.22 2.39 -9.15
N MET A 77 10.98 1.92 -8.97
CA MET A 77 10.46 0.77 -9.69
C MET A 77 10.45 0.98 -11.21
N LEU A 78 10.00 2.15 -11.69
CA LEU A 78 10.03 2.48 -13.12
C LEU A 78 11.44 2.50 -13.69
N GLY A 79 12.40 3.06 -12.95
CA GLY A 79 13.83 3.07 -13.31
C GLY A 79 14.45 1.68 -13.40
N ARG A 80 13.89 0.71 -12.66
CA ARG A 80 14.29 -0.71 -12.70
C ARG A 80 13.53 -1.51 -13.75
N GLY A 81 12.72 -0.86 -14.58
CA GLY A 81 12.04 -1.46 -15.71
C GLY A 81 10.66 -2.04 -15.39
N LEU A 82 10.04 -1.66 -14.26
CA LEU A 82 8.64 -1.99 -14.03
C LEU A 82 7.78 -1.45 -15.15
N ARG A 83 6.85 -2.27 -15.63
CA ARG A 83 5.84 -1.91 -16.62
C ARG A 83 4.49 -2.47 -16.17
N GLY A 84 3.41 -1.79 -16.52
CA GLY A 84 2.06 -2.29 -16.29
C GLY A 84 1.46 -1.78 -14.98
N ALA A 85 1.47 -2.59 -13.92
CA ALA A 85 0.67 -2.33 -12.73
C ALA A 85 1.48 -2.31 -11.42
N VAL A 86 0.94 -1.57 -10.44
CA VAL A 86 1.42 -1.53 -9.04
C VAL A 86 0.24 -1.81 -8.11
N TYR A 87 0.46 -2.74 -7.17
CA TYR A 87 -0.48 -3.05 -6.12
C TYR A 87 -0.11 -2.35 -4.81
N PHE A 88 -1.06 -1.62 -4.25
CA PHE A 88 -1.01 -1.16 -2.87
C PHE A 88 -1.34 -2.33 -1.95
N VAL A 89 -0.34 -2.81 -1.22
CA VAL A 89 -0.45 -3.97 -0.30
C VAL A 89 -1.09 -3.60 1.05
N ASP A 90 -1.70 -2.43 1.12
CA ASP A 90 -2.40 -1.92 2.29
C ASP A 90 -3.64 -2.78 2.58
N ASP A 91 -3.79 -3.26 3.82
CA ASP A 91 -4.94 -4.07 4.25
C ASP A 91 -6.29 -3.36 4.07
N ASN A 92 -6.26 -2.02 4.11
CA ASN A 92 -7.36 -1.17 3.72
C ASN A 92 -6.82 0.19 3.27
N PHE A 93 -6.69 0.38 1.96
CA PHE A 93 -6.16 1.61 1.35
C PHE A 93 -6.87 2.89 1.83
N ILE A 94 -8.17 2.79 2.14
CA ILE A 94 -8.98 3.93 2.59
C ILE A 94 -9.14 4.02 4.11
N ALA A 95 -8.35 3.30 4.89
CA ALA A 95 -8.43 3.30 6.36
C ALA A 95 -8.31 4.71 6.97
N ASN A 96 -7.62 5.63 6.29
CA ASN A 96 -7.63 7.06 6.61
C ASN A 96 -8.00 7.87 5.37
N PRO A 97 -9.27 8.30 5.24
CA PRO A 97 -9.75 9.02 4.05
C PRO A 97 -9.06 10.36 3.80
N ALA A 98 -8.59 11.05 4.85
CA ALA A 98 -7.88 12.33 4.69
C ALA A 98 -6.48 12.09 4.08
N ALA A 99 -5.74 11.12 4.62
CA ALA A 99 -4.43 10.74 4.10
C ALA A 99 -4.53 10.14 2.68
N THR A 100 -5.57 9.35 2.43
CA THR A 100 -5.88 8.79 1.09
C THR A 100 -6.03 9.90 0.06
N ARG A 101 -6.80 10.95 0.36
CA ARG A 101 -6.96 12.10 -0.54
C ARG A 101 -5.64 12.83 -0.79
N CYS A 102 -4.79 12.97 0.24
CA CYS A 102 -3.46 13.56 0.06
C CYS A 102 -2.60 12.72 -0.89
N LEU A 103 -2.57 11.40 -0.70
CA LEU A 103 -1.85 10.50 -1.58
C LEU A 103 -2.39 10.54 -3.02
N LEU A 104 -3.71 10.45 -3.19
CA LEU A 104 -4.34 10.45 -4.51
C LEU A 104 -4.02 11.72 -5.29
N ARG A 105 -4.01 12.90 -4.65
CA ARG A 105 -3.56 14.15 -5.31
C ARG A 105 -2.13 14.03 -5.83
N ALA A 106 -1.21 13.51 -5.03
CA ALA A 106 0.17 13.31 -5.45
C ALA A 106 0.30 12.29 -6.58
N LEU A 107 -0.47 11.19 -6.53
CA LEU A 107 -0.48 10.16 -7.58
C LEU A 107 -1.04 10.68 -8.90
N ILE A 108 -2.13 11.45 -8.88
CA ILE A 108 -2.72 12.09 -10.07
C ILE A 108 -1.66 12.95 -10.76
N ASP A 109 -1.05 13.86 -10.00
CA ASP A 109 -0.01 14.76 -10.49
C ASP A 109 1.24 14.00 -10.98
N TRP A 110 1.63 12.94 -10.28
CA TRP A 110 2.73 12.06 -10.69
C TRP A 110 2.45 11.33 -12.01
N GLN A 111 1.23 10.80 -12.20
CA GLN A 111 0.78 10.11 -13.40
C GLN A 111 0.69 11.07 -14.60
N GLN A 112 0.06 12.24 -14.42
CA GLN A 112 -0.12 13.25 -15.46
C GLN A 112 1.22 13.68 -16.05
N ARG A 113 2.21 13.98 -15.21
CA ARG A 113 3.57 14.34 -15.66
C ARG A 113 4.29 13.25 -16.45
N ARG A 114 3.89 11.99 -16.31
CA ARG A 114 4.55 10.82 -16.92
C ARG A 114 3.74 10.18 -18.03
N GLY A 115 2.54 10.70 -18.34
CA GLY A 115 1.65 10.12 -19.35
C GLY A 115 1.03 8.78 -18.92
N TYR A 116 0.69 8.64 -17.65
CA TYR A 116 -0.01 7.47 -17.09
C TYR A 116 0.69 6.11 -17.32
N PRO A 117 1.96 5.95 -16.90
CA PRO A 117 2.72 4.72 -17.16
C PRO A 117 2.26 3.50 -16.36
N ILE A 118 1.52 3.71 -15.25
CA ILE A 118 1.18 2.65 -14.29
C ILE A 118 -0.33 2.55 -14.11
N ARG A 119 -0.85 1.33 -13.98
CA ARG A 119 -2.19 1.06 -13.43
C ARG A 119 -2.08 0.72 -11.96
N PHE A 120 -2.89 1.34 -11.11
CA PHE A 120 -2.91 1.02 -9.70
C PHE A 120 -4.02 0.04 -9.35
N THR A 121 -3.75 -0.78 -8.34
CA THR A 121 -4.73 -1.68 -7.72
C THR A 121 -4.54 -1.67 -6.21
N CYS A 122 -5.59 -1.94 -5.44
CA CYS A 122 -5.51 -1.95 -3.96
C CYS A 122 -6.57 -2.83 -3.33
N GLU A 123 -6.44 -3.06 -2.03
CA GLU A 123 -7.50 -3.58 -1.17
C GLU A 123 -8.23 -2.43 -0.46
N ALA A 124 -9.55 -2.53 -0.31
CA ALA A 124 -10.34 -1.57 0.43
C ALA A 124 -11.60 -2.24 1.00
N THR A 125 -12.18 -1.65 2.05
CA THR A 125 -13.50 -2.09 2.54
C THR A 125 -14.62 -1.52 1.67
N LEU A 126 -15.81 -2.13 1.75
CA LEU A 126 -17.01 -1.67 1.03
C LEU A 126 -17.42 -0.23 1.36
N ASN A 127 -16.90 0.35 2.46
CA ASN A 127 -17.07 1.76 2.79
C ASN A 127 -16.63 2.70 1.64
N LEU A 128 -15.74 2.24 0.75
CA LEU A 128 -15.35 2.97 -0.46
C LEU A 128 -16.55 3.37 -1.31
N SER A 129 -17.61 2.55 -1.35
CA SER A 129 -18.85 2.83 -2.10
C SER A 129 -19.54 4.12 -1.67
N LYS A 130 -19.29 4.59 -0.43
CA LYS A 130 -19.84 5.82 0.15
C LYS A 130 -18.94 7.04 -0.08
N MET A 131 -17.85 6.90 -0.83
CA MET A 131 -16.85 7.94 -1.08
C MET A 131 -16.70 8.24 -2.58
N PRO A 132 -17.72 8.82 -3.24
CA PRO A 132 -17.70 9.06 -4.69
C PRO A 132 -16.56 10.01 -5.12
N ASP A 133 -16.16 10.93 -4.26
CA ASP A 133 -15.02 11.81 -4.50
C ASP A 133 -13.69 11.04 -4.53
N VAL A 134 -13.49 10.12 -3.57
CA VAL A 134 -12.30 9.24 -3.53
C VAL A 134 -12.28 8.31 -4.74
N LEU A 135 -13.42 7.72 -5.12
CA LEU A 135 -13.53 6.91 -6.34
C LEU A 135 -13.20 7.71 -7.61
N GLY A 136 -13.64 8.97 -7.69
CA GLY A 136 -13.31 9.87 -8.79
C GLY A 136 -11.81 10.12 -8.88
N MET A 137 -11.16 10.41 -7.75
CA MET A 137 -9.70 10.60 -7.66
C MET A 137 -8.91 9.32 -7.96
N MET A 138 -9.40 8.16 -7.51
CA MET A 138 -8.80 6.86 -7.83
C MET A 138 -8.82 6.60 -9.34
N ARG A 139 -9.96 6.85 -10.01
CA ARG A 139 -10.05 6.78 -11.47
C ARG A 139 -9.05 7.73 -12.15
N GLU A 140 -8.98 8.97 -11.69
CA GLU A 140 -8.06 9.98 -12.24
C GLU A 140 -6.58 9.60 -12.03
N ALA A 141 -6.25 8.90 -10.94
CA ALA A 141 -4.92 8.33 -10.70
C ALA A 141 -4.65 7.03 -11.49
N CYS A 142 -5.61 6.52 -12.28
CA CYS A 142 -5.55 5.23 -12.98
C CYS A 142 -5.57 3.99 -12.08
N PHE A 143 -6.37 4.01 -11.00
CA PHE A 143 -6.75 2.77 -10.33
C PHE A 143 -7.74 1.99 -11.22
N THR A 144 -7.39 0.74 -11.55
CA THR A 144 -8.17 -0.09 -12.48
C THR A 144 -8.84 -1.29 -11.84
N ALA A 145 -8.46 -1.65 -10.61
CA ALA A 145 -9.14 -2.68 -9.83
C ALA A 145 -9.03 -2.40 -8.33
N VAL A 146 -10.07 -2.79 -7.59
CA VAL A 146 -10.11 -2.76 -6.13
C VAL A 146 -10.56 -4.13 -5.65
N PHE A 147 -9.77 -4.77 -4.81
CA PHE A 147 -10.20 -5.95 -4.08
C PHE A 147 -11.01 -5.49 -2.87
N CYS A 148 -12.28 -5.87 -2.81
CA CYS A 148 -13.20 -5.39 -1.80
C CYS A 148 -13.61 -6.52 -0.85
N GLY A 149 -13.29 -6.37 0.44
CA GLY A 149 -13.78 -7.26 1.50
C GLY A 149 -15.27 -7.02 1.75
N ILE A 150 -16.11 -7.95 1.30
CA ILE A 150 -17.56 -8.00 1.59
C ILE A 150 -17.84 -8.93 2.78
N GLU A 151 -17.03 -10.00 2.92
CA GLU A 151 -17.10 -11.05 3.94
C GLU A 151 -18.39 -11.88 3.89
N THR A 152 -19.51 -11.35 4.35
CA THR A 152 -20.81 -12.01 4.34
C THR A 152 -21.91 -10.98 4.05
N PRO A 153 -22.85 -11.28 3.13
CA PRO A 153 -23.91 -10.35 2.74
C PRO A 153 -25.11 -10.31 3.70
N GLU A 154 -25.11 -11.15 4.74
CA GLU A 154 -26.19 -11.32 5.73
C GLU A 154 -26.18 -10.25 6.82
#